data_AF-A0AAN5C214-F1
#
_entry.id   AF-A0AAN5C214-F1
#
_cell.length_a   1.000
_cell.length_b   1.000
_cell.length_c   1.000
_cell.angle_alpha   90.00
_cell.angle_beta   90.00
_cell.angle_gamma   90.00
#
_symmetry.space_group_name_H-M   'P 1'
#
loop_
_entity.id
_entity.type
_entity.pdbx_description
1 polymer ?
#
loop_
_entity_poly.entity_id
_entity_poly.type
_entity_poly.pdbx_seq_one_letter_code
_entity_poly.pdbx_strand_id
1 'polypeptide(L)'
;MPFSHHSHSGQFCPGHAKDSLEEVIQLAIAKKFQVFCLTEHMPRGKEDFYPEETSLVANEAAYFQEAQRLREKYADQIKILIGFEIDWIRPESRTLIEASLARHPFEFFMGSVHHTLTIPIDYDREMYVQARDLAGGTDEQLFEVYFDEQYQMLQQLKPLVVGHFDLIRLKSDDPERSFTQWPAVWERILRNLDFVASYGGLLELNSAALRKGMSEPFPTISAEERTPTTDFIEQGIRQTFAKEPSQVEWKDASGTTLGPYAALPHGSPSLSPSLDKRELAVLAVMTEYDAPYVLYAHSEIALAAGLSREQIQQAVDGMVPDGLDEQEAMVYSLALKLATLRR
;
A
#
# COMPACT_ATOMS: atom_id res chain seq x y z
N MET A 1 4.84 -16.01 -4.48
CA MET A 1 4.85 -16.19 -3.01
C MET A 1 4.39 -14.89 -2.37
N PRO A 2 3.52 -14.89 -1.36
CA PRO A 2 2.95 -13.67 -0.82
C PRO A 2 3.98 -12.85 -0.02
N PHE A 3 3.83 -11.53 -0.09
CA PHE A 3 4.63 -10.54 0.61
C PHE A 3 3.68 -9.54 1.26
N SER A 4 3.97 -9.07 2.47
CA SER A 4 3.25 -7.94 3.07
C SER A 4 4.23 -6.84 3.43
N HIS A 5 3.88 -5.60 3.08
CA HIS A 5 4.64 -4.40 3.45
C HIS A 5 3.99 -3.60 4.56
N HIS A 6 2.80 -4.02 5.02
CA HIS A 6 2.03 -3.34 6.06
C HIS A 6 1.46 -4.38 7.02
N SER A 7 1.79 -4.25 8.31
CA SER A 7 1.11 -5.01 9.36
C SER A 7 1.16 -4.30 10.71
N HIS A 8 0.17 -4.62 11.54
CA HIS A 8 0.05 -4.19 12.93
C HIS A 8 -0.30 -5.37 13.81
N SER A 9 0.07 -5.28 15.09
CA SER A 9 -0.34 -6.20 16.14
C SER A 9 -1.13 -5.47 17.22
N GLY A 10 -2.10 -6.15 17.82
CA GLY A 10 -2.84 -5.62 18.97
C GLY A 10 -1.95 -5.38 20.20
N GLN A 11 -0.79 -6.03 20.27
CA GLN A 11 0.20 -5.82 21.32
C GLN A 11 0.81 -4.41 21.32
N PHE A 12 1.00 -3.80 20.14
CA PHE A 12 1.62 -2.48 20.02
C PHE A 12 0.69 -1.42 19.41
N CYS A 13 -0.45 -1.82 18.83
CA CYS A 13 -1.52 -0.94 18.36
C CYS A 13 -2.86 -1.34 19.01
N PRO A 14 -3.02 -1.14 20.34
CA PRO A 14 -4.26 -1.48 21.04
C PRO A 14 -5.43 -0.67 20.45
N GLY A 15 -6.62 -1.26 20.37
CA GLY A 15 -7.80 -0.63 19.77
C GLY A 15 -7.88 -0.70 18.24
N HIS A 16 -6.73 -0.73 17.56
CA HIS A 16 -6.63 -0.71 16.10
C HIS A 16 -6.28 -2.07 15.47
N ALA A 17 -5.60 -2.94 16.21
CA ALA A 17 -5.20 -4.27 15.78
C ALA A 17 -5.54 -5.35 16.81
N LYS A 18 -5.31 -6.61 16.44
CA LYS A 18 -5.51 -7.79 17.28
C LYS A 18 -4.24 -8.62 17.34
N ASP A 19 -4.22 -9.54 18.31
CA ASP A 19 -3.16 -10.53 18.50
C ASP A 19 -1.80 -9.95 18.88
N SER A 20 -0.92 -10.79 19.41
CA SER A 20 0.47 -10.44 19.68
C SER A 20 1.28 -10.32 18.40
N LEU A 21 2.41 -9.60 18.46
CA LEU A 21 3.31 -9.48 17.31
C LEU A 21 3.83 -10.85 16.85
N GLU A 22 4.06 -11.76 17.79
CA GLU A 22 4.47 -13.13 17.49
C GLU A 22 3.36 -13.93 16.78
N GLU A 23 2.10 -13.81 17.22
CA GLU A 23 0.96 -14.49 16.58
C GLU A 23 0.73 -13.98 15.14
N VAL A 24 0.89 -12.68 14.90
CA VAL A 24 0.83 -12.09 13.55
C VAL A 24 1.90 -12.70 12.64
N ILE A 25 3.14 -12.83 13.12
CA ILE A 25 4.25 -13.44 12.37
C ILE A 25 4.00 -14.93 12.13
N GLN A 26 3.54 -15.67 13.14
CA GLN A 26 3.21 -17.10 13.01
C GLN A 26 2.10 -17.32 11.97
N LEU A 27 1.10 -16.44 11.95
CA LEU A 27 0.06 -16.46 10.91
C LEU A 27 0.67 -16.19 9.52
N ALA A 28 1.53 -15.19 9.38
CA ALA A 28 2.23 -14.92 8.12
C ALA A 28 3.03 -16.14 7.62
N ILE A 29 3.76 -16.84 8.51
CA ILE A 29 4.48 -18.09 8.21
C ILE A 29 3.50 -19.19 7.77
N ALA A 30 2.39 -19.37 8.49
CA ALA A 30 1.36 -20.36 8.15
C ALA A 30 0.76 -20.09 6.76
N LYS A 31 0.60 -18.81 6.41
CA LYS A 31 0.16 -18.33 5.09
C LYS A 31 1.27 -18.29 4.04
N LYS A 32 2.45 -18.81 4.35
CA LYS A 32 3.59 -18.96 3.44
C LYS A 32 4.13 -17.63 2.89
N PHE A 33 4.00 -16.55 3.67
CA PHE A 33 4.67 -15.29 3.35
C PHE A 33 6.18 -15.49 3.38
N GLN A 34 6.85 -14.91 2.39
CA GLN A 34 8.31 -14.97 2.27
C GLN A 34 8.98 -13.74 2.87
N VAL A 35 8.35 -12.57 2.69
CA VAL A 35 8.73 -11.31 3.33
C VAL A 35 7.51 -10.75 4.04
N PHE A 36 7.69 -10.31 5.27
CA PHE A 36 6.66 -9.68 6.07
C PHE A 36 7.24 -8.46 6.79
N CYS A 37 6.66 -7.30 6.53
CA CYS A 37 7.10 -6.06 7.16
C CYS A 37 6.23 -5.75 8.37
N LEU A 38 6.90 -5.48 9.48
CA LEU A 38 6.29 -4.97 10.69
C LEU A 38 6.32 -3.45 10.62
N THR A 39 5.17 -2.81 10.75
CA THR A 39 5.01 -1.37 10.51
C THR A 39 4.08 -0.75 11.53
N GLU A 40 4.32 -1.03 12.83
CA GLU A 40 3.52 -0.44 13.90
C GLU A 40 3.50 1.10 13.81
N HIS A 41 2.44 1.72 14.35
CA HIS A 41 2.32 3.16 14.33
C HIS A 41 3.42 3.81 15.17
N MET A 42 3.95 4.92 14.65
CA MET A 42 4.95 5.73 15.37
C MET A 42 4.33 6.55 16.52
N PRO A 43 5.17 7.11 17.41
CA PRO A 43 4.73 8.11 18.38
C PRO A 43 4.24 9.41 17.72
N ARG A 44 3.00 9.81 18.02
CA ARG A 44 2.45 11.14 17.70
C ARG A 44 2.40 12.07 18.93
N GLY A 45 1.99 13.32 18.73
CA GLY A 45 1.82 14.31 19.82
C GLY A 45 0.72 13.87 20.79
N LYS A 46 0.80 14.27 22.07
CA LYS A 46 -0.22 13.88 23.08
C LYS A 46 -1.59 14.43 22.76
N GLU A 47 -1.62 15.58 22.10
CA GLU A 47 -2.81 16.25 21.58
C GLU A 47 -3.48 15.47 20.45
N ASP A 48 -2.76 14.53 19.82
CA ASP A 48 -3.20 13.73 18.67
C ASP A 48 -3.45 12.27 19.04
N PHE A 49 -3.45 11.95 20.33
CA PHE A 49 -3.72 10.59 20.78
C PHE A 49 -5.16 10.18 20.49
N TYR A 50 -5.32 8.97 19.98
CA TYR A 50 -6.61 8.30 20.05
C TYR A 50 -7.00 8.07 21.52
N PRO A 51 -8.30 7.99 21.85
CA PRO A 51 -8.78 7.84 23.22
C PRO A 51 -8.10 6.73 24.05
N GLU A 52 -7.66 5.67 23.40
CA GLU A 52 -6.98 4.51 23.99
C GLU A 52 -5.47 4.68 24.20
N GLU A 53 -4.86 5.72 23.65
CA GLU A 53 -3.39 5.87 23.61
C GLU A 53 -2.83 6.59 24.83
N THR A 54 -1.64 6.18 25.26
CA THR A 54 -1.03 6.69 26.51
C THR A 54 0.46 6.97 26.41
N SER A 55 1.29 6.00 26.04
CA SER A 55 2.76 6.13 26.02
C SER A 55 3.36 5.55 24.74
N LEU A 56 3.34 6.33 23.68
CA LEU A 56 3.76 5.84 22.36
C LEU A 56 5.28 5.67 22.22
N VAL A 57 6.12 6.50 22.88
CA VAL A 57 7.59 6.36 22.79
C VAL A 57 8.10 5.10 23.51
N ALA A 58 7.55 4.79 24.69
CA ALA A 58 7.92 3.54 25.38
C ALA A 58 7.41 2.31 24.61
N ASN A 59 6.22 2.43 23.99
CA ASN A 59 5.65 1.41 23.12
C ASN A 59 6.52 1.16 21.88
N GLU A 60 7.01 2.21 21.20
CA GLU A 60 7.95 2.10 20.08
C GLU A 60 9.22 1.34 20.45
N ALA A 61 9.83 1.67 21.60
CA ALA A 61 11.04 0.99 22.06
C ALA A 61 10.79 -0.50 22.36
N ALA A 62 9.65 -0.82 22.98
CA ALA A 62 9.25 -2.21 23.25
C ALA A 62 8.94 -2.97 21.95
N TYR A 63 8.26 -2.34 21.01
CA TYR A 63 7.98 -2.87 19.66
C TYR A 63 9.29 -3.23 18.96
N PHE A 64 10.22 -2.28 18.88
CA PHE A 64 11.46 -2.49 18.15
C PHE A 64 12.28 -3.65 18.74
N GLN A 65 12.38 -3.71 20.06
CA GLN A 65 13.07 -4.80 20.75
C GLN A 65 12.43 -6.16 20.47
N GLU A 66 11.09 -6.25 20.53
CA GLU A 66 10.38 -7.50 20.30
C GLU A 66 10.43 -7.92 18.83
N ALA A 67 10.30 -6.98 17.89
CA ALA A 67 10.45 -7.21 16.47
C ALA A 67 11.83 -7.78 16.13
N GLN A 68 12.90 -7.27 16.74
CA GLN A 68 14.26 -7.81 16.55
C GLN A 68 14.38 -9.25 17.05
N ARG A 69 13.89 -9.52 18.27
CA ARG A 69 13.89 -10.87 18.85
C ARG A 69 13.13 -11.86 17.97
N LEU A 70 11.97 -11.47 17.45
CA LEU A 70 11.12 -12.30 16.59
C LEU A 70 11.74 -12.52 15.21
N ARG A 71 12.36 -11.49 14.63
CA ARG A 71 13.11 -11.63 13.37
C ARG A 71 14.23 -12.66 13.49
N GLU A 72 14.98 -12.67 14.59
CA GLU A 72 16.01 -13.68 14.84
C GLU A 72 15.41 -15.08 15.05
N LYS A 73 14.34 -15.17 15.84
CA LYS A 73 13.65 -16.43 16.15
C LYS A 73 13.11 -17.15 14.91
N TYR A 74 12.62 -16.40 13.92
CA TYR A 74 11.96 -16.95 12.72
C TYR A 74 12.77 -16.77 11.43
N ALA A 75 14.06 -16.45 11.54
CA ALA A 75 14.93 -16.14 10.39
C ALA A 75 15.06 -17.27 9.36
N ASP A 76 14.82 -18.52 9.78
CA ASP A 76 14.83 -19.72 8.93
C ASP A 76 13.52 -19.97 8.18
N GLN A 77 12.45 -19.26 8.54
CA GLN A 77 11.09 -19.48 8.03
C GLN A 77 10.54 -18.32 7.22
N ILE A 78 10.87 -17.08 7.59
CA ILE A 78 10.34 -15.88 6.96
C ILE A 78 11.34 -14.73 7.08
N LYS A 79 11.47 -13.92 6.03
CA LYS A 79 12.24 -12.68 6.09
C LYS A 79 11.37 -11.59 6.70
N ILE A 80 11.77 -11.08 7.86
CA ILE A 80 11.08 -9.97 8.53
C ILE A 80 11.86 -8.67 8.30
N LEU A 81 11.16 -7.64 7.81
CA LEU A 81 11.65 -6.27 7.75
C LEU A 81 11.00 -5.46 8.87
N ILE A 82 11.79 -4.66 9.57
CA ILE A 82 11.32 -3.86 10.70
C ILE A 82 11.25 -2.39 10.29
N GLY A 83 10.04 -1.88 10.10
CA GLY A 83 9.75 -0.49 9.83
C GLY A 83 8.71 0.07 10.80
N PHE A 84 8.07 1.16 10.38
CA PHE A 84 6.96 1.79 11.10
C PHE A 84 6.08 2.55 10.12
N GLU A 85 4.82 2.76 10.49
CA GLU A 85 3.91 3.64 9.77
C GLU A 85 3.89 5.01 10.44
N ILE A 86 4.19 6.05 9.67
CA ILE A 86 4.16 7.44 10.16
C ILE A 86 2.80 8.07 9.99
N ASP A 87 2.53 9.03 10.87
CA ASP A 87 1.39 9.93 10.77
C ASP A 87 1.84 11.34 10.43
N TRP A 88 1.42 11.82 9.27
CA TRP A 88 1.49 13.24 8.95
C TRP A 88 0.24 13.96 9.43
N ILE A 89 0.40 14.80 10.44
CA ILE A 89 -0.70 15.58 11.05
C ILE A 89 -0.44 17.08 10.88
N ARG A 90 0.83 17.48 11.02
CA ARG A 90 1.31 18.86 10.91
C ARG A 90 2.82 18.88 10.61
N PRO A 91 3.42 20.00 10.17
CA PRO A 91 4.85 20.07 9.90
C PRO A 91 5.74 19.57 11.05
N GLU A 92 5.30 19.74 12.30
CA GLU A 92 5.99 19.27 13.50
C GLU A 92 6.07 17.74 13.60
N SER A 93 5.18 16.98 12.94
CA SER A 93 5.25 15.51 12.83
C SER A 93 6.62 15.06 12.32
N ARG A 94 7.26 15.84 11.44
CA ARG A 94 8.61 15.58 10.93
C ARG A 94 9.63 15.40 12.06
N THR A 95 9.55 16.22 13.11
CA THR A 95 10.51 16.16 14.23
C THR A 95 10.35 14.85 15.01
N LEU A 96 9.11 14.37 15.17
CA LEU A 96 8.84 13.09 15.82
C LEU A 96 9.38 11.93 14.99
N ILE A 97 9.20 11.97 13.67
CA ILE A 97 9.70 10.96 12.72
C ILE A 97 11.24 10.91 12.75
N GLU A 98 11.89 12.06 12.62
CA GLU A 98 13.36 12.16 12.69
C GLU A 98 13.89 11.67 14.04
N ALA A 99 13.17 11.95 15.13
CA ALA A 99 13.54 11.45 16.45
C ALA A 99 13.39 9.92 16.55
N SER A 100 12.36 9.32 15.97
CA SER A 100 12.18 7.86 15.89
C SER A 100 13.31 7.20 15.09
N LEU A 101 13.64 7.75 13.92
CA LEU A 101 14.74 7.29 13.07
C LEU A 101 16.11 7.42 13.76
N ALA A 102 16.29 8.42 14.63
CA ALA A 102 17.50 8.59 15.41
C ALA A 102 17.59 7.61 16.61
N ARG A 103 16.44 7.18 17.17
CA ARG A 103 16.39 6.24 18.31
C ARG A 103 16.63 4.80 17.89
N HIS A 104 16.08 4.39 16.75
CA HIS A 104 16.06 2.99 16.33
C HIS A 104 16.45 2.84 14.86
N PRO A 105 17.30 1.85 14.50
CA PRO A 105 17.70 1.60 13.13
C PRO A 105 16.60 0.84 12.36
N PHE A 106 15.48 1.50 12.11
CA PHE A 106 14.42 1.01 11.23
C PHE A 106 14.90 0.89 9.78
N GLU A 107 14.40 -0.12 9.06
CA GLU A 107 14.82 -0.41 7.68
C GLU A 107 14.09 0.48 6.66
N PHE A 108 12.85 0.85 6.96
CA PHE A 108 12.04 1.78 6.16
C PHE A 108 10.90 2.35 7.00
N PHE A 109 10.18 3.32 6.44
CA PHE A 109 8.91 3.78 7.00
C PHE A 109 7.85 3.93 5.89
N MET A 110 6.59 3.70 6.27
CA MET A 110 5.42 4.01 5.46
C MET A 110 4.94 5.42 5.77
N GLY A 111 4.47 6.14 4.76
CA GLY A 111 3.88 7.48 4.85
C GLY A 111 2.37 7.45 4.81
N SER A 112 1.69 7.83 5.90
CA SER A 112 0.23 7.82 5.98
C SER A 112 -0.35 9.13 6.51
N VAL A 113 -1.61 9.38 6.16
CA VAL A 113 -2.41 10.52 6.64
C VAL A 113 -3.69 9.97 7.27
N HIS A 114 -3.74 9.91 8.60
CA HIS A 114 -4.94 9.49 9.36
C HIS A 114 -5.69 10.68 9.98
N HIS A 115 -5.12 11.89 9.87
CA HIS A 115 -5.70 13.13 10.36
C HIS A 115 -5.76 14.16 9.24
N THR A 116 -6.86 14.88 9.15
CA THR A 116 -6.97 16.07 8.30
C THR A 116 -7.48 17.24 9.09
N LEU A 117 -6.86 18.41 8.91
CA LEU A 117 -7.07 19.57 9.77
C LEU A 117 -6.90 19.22 11.25
N THR A 118 -5.93 18.33 11.54
CA THR A 118 -5.64 17.77 12.87
C THR A 118 -6.75 16.93 13.51
N ILE A 119 -7.80 16.57 12.76
CA ILE A 119 -8.90 15.72 13.23
C ILE A 119 -8.79 14.32 12.62
N PRO A 120 -8.98 13.23 13.39
CA PRO A 120 -9.01 11.89 12.84
C PRO A 120 -10.11 11.70 11.77
N ILE A 121 -9.73 11.10 10.64
CA ILE A 121 -10.66 10.88 9.51
C ILE A 121 -11.14 9.43 9.38
N ASP A 122 -10.48 8.49 10.06
CA ASP A 122 -10.71 7.06 9.90
C ASP A 122 -11.15 6.33 11.18
N TYR A 123 -11.17 7.03 12.32
CA TYR A 123 -11.61 6.53 13.62
C TYR A 123 -13.13 6.28 13.65
N ASP A 124 -13.93 7.34 13.64
CA ASP A 124 -15.38 7.27 13.63
C ASP A 124 -16.00 8.32 12.69
N ARG A 125 -17.32 8.24 12.52
CA ARG A 125 -18.07 9.13 11.63
C ARG A 125 -18.20 10.54 12.20
N GLU A 126 -18.21 10.69 13.52
CA GLU A 126 -18.38 11.99 14.19
C GLU A 126 -17.16 12.87 13.96
N MET A 127 -15.96 12.33 14.19
CA MET A 127 -14.68 13.01 13.92
C MET A 127 -14.51 13.32 12.43
N TYR A 128 -14.87 12.38 11.55
CA TYR A 128 -14.84 12.66 10.11
C TYR A 128 -15.76 13.85 9.76
N VAL A 129 -16.99 13.90 10.29
CA VAL A 129 -17.91 15.02 10.03
C VAL A 129 -17.35 16.33 10.60
N GLN A 130 -16.71 16.30 11.77
CA GLN A 130 -16.00 17.46 12.32
C GLN A 130 -14.89 17.96 11.38
N ALA A 131 -14.05 17.05 10.85
CA ALA A 131 -13.01 17.41 9.88
C ALA A 131 -13.63 18.04 8.62
N ARG A 132 -14.73 17.46 8.12
CA ARG A 132 -15.46 17.95 6.96
C ARG A 132 -16.03 19.34 7.17
N ASP A 133 -16.64 19.59 8.31
CA ASP A 133 -17.22 20.89 8.65
C ASP A 133 -16.14 21.98 8.72
N LEU A 134 -14.95 21.63 9.24
CA LEU A 134 -13.78 22.53 9.23
C LEU A 134 -13.23 22.79 7.82
N ALA A 135 -13.31 21.80 6.92
CA ALA A 135 -12.84 21.93 5.54
C ALA A 135 -13.79 22.73 4.63
N GLY A 136 -15.02 23.00 5.06
CA GLY A 136 -16.01 23.78 4.32
C GLY A 136 -17.40 23.14 4.22
N GLY A 137 -17.58 21.93 4.75
CA GLY A 137 -18.87 21.25 4.90
C GLY A 137 -19.20 20.20 3.85
N THR A 138 -18.32 19.96 2.86
CA THR A 138 -18.51 18.88 1.86
C THR A 138 -17.34 17.90 1.83
N ASP A 139 -17.62 16.65 1.42
CA ASP A 139 -16.56 15.64 1.23
C ASP A 139 -15.54 16.10 0.18
N GLU A 140 -15.98 16.75 -0.90
CA GLU A 140 -15.08 17.30 -1.93
C GLU A 140 -14.03 18.25 -1.33
N GLN A 141 -14.47 19.20 -0.50
CA GLN A 141 -13.57 20.16 0.14
C GLN A 141 -12.63 19.49 1.14
N LEU A 142 -13.12 18.51 1.91
CA LEU A 142 -12.27 17.74 2.81
C LEU A 142 -11.22 16.93 2.04
N PHE A 143 -11.58 16.35 0.90
CA PHE A 143 -10.65 15.57 0.07
C PHE A 143 -9.58 16.46 -0.55
N GLU A 144 -9.94 17.67 -1.00
CA GLU A 144 -8.95 18.66 -1.46
C GLU A 144 -7.89 18.93 -0.37
N VAL A 145 -8.33 19.16 0.88
CA VAL A 145 -7.41 19.40 2.01
C VAL A 145 -6.57 18.15 2.30
N TYR A 146 -7.18 16.97 2.35
CA TYR A 146 -6.47 15.70 2.57
C TYR A 146 -5.36 15.48 1.55
N PHE A 147 -5.63 15.66 0.25
CA PHE A 147 -4.60 15.47 -0.78
C PHE A 147 -3.55 16.60 -0.78
N ASP A 148 -3.88 17.80 -0.29
CA ASP A 148 -2.89 18.86 -0.06
C ASP A 148 -1.97 18.54 1.15
N GLU A 149 -2.51 18.02 2.24
CA GLU A 149 -1.72 17.56 3.40
C GLU A 149 -0.86 16.34 3.06
N GLN A 150 -1.41 15.38 2.29
CA GLN A 150 -0.63 14.26 1.76
C GLN A 150 0.51 14.75 0.86
N TYR A 151 0.28 15.77 0.02
CA TYR A 151 1.35 16.34 -0.79
C TYR A 151 2.47 16.95 0.06
N GLN A 152 2.11 17.64 1.14
CA GLN A 152 3.09 18.17 2.10
C GLN A 152 3.90 17.05 2.74
N MET A 153 3.25 15.96 3.19
CA MET A 153 3.94 14.77 3.69
C MET A 153 4.96 14.25 2.68
N LEU A 154 4.52 14.06 1.42
CA LEU A 154 5.36 13.55 0.34
C LEU A 154 6.59 14.45 0.13
N GLN A 155 6.40 15.76 0.07
CA GLN A 155 7.49 16.73 -0.12
C GLN A 155 8.50 16.73 1.03
N GLN A 156 8.03 16.55 2.26
CA GLN A 156 8.88 16.63 3.46
C GLN A 156 9.61 15.33 3.75
N LEU A 157 8.98 14.18 3.48
CA LEU A 157 9.46 12.89 3.97
C LEU A 157 9.89 11.93 2.87
N LYS A 158 9.29 12.01 1.67
CA LYS A 158 9.52 11.06 0.56
C LYS A 158 9.53 9.58 1.03
N PRO A 159 8.44 9.12 1.69
CA PRO A 159 8.38 7.77 2.23
C PRO A 159 8.60 6.72 1.13
N LEU A 160 9.24 5.60 1.48
CA LEU A 160 9.44 4.49 0.53
C LEU A 160 8.10 3.91 0.07
N VAL A 161 7.14 3.80 0.99
CA VAL A 161 5.78 3.32 0.71
C VAL A 161 4.79 4.35 1.23
N VAL A 162 3.84 4.77 0.39
CA VAL A 162 2.70 5.61 0.79
C VAL A 162 1.56 4.68 1.18
N GLY A 163 1.13 4.74 2.44
CA GLY A 163 0.02 3.95 2.97
C GLY A 163 -1.31 4.40 2.39
N HIS A 164 -2.22 3.43 2.19
CA HIS A 164 -3.65 3.60 1.86
C HIS A 164 -4.02 4.98 1.28
N PHE A 165 -3.52 5.23 0.06
CA PHE A 165 -3.42 6.56 -0.55
C PHE A 165 -4.70 7.41 -0.51
N ASP A 166 -5.88 6.81 -0.62
CA ASP A 166 -7.18 7.49 -0.63
C ASP A 166 -8.06 7.15 0.59
N LEU A 167 -7.45 6.86 1.74
CA LEU A 167 -8.12 6.52 3.01
C LEU A 167 -9.29 7.46 3.35
N ILE A 168 -9.20 8.73 2.98
CA ILE A 168 -10.22 9.76 3.20
C ILE A 168 -11.63 9.34 2.77
N ARG A 169 -11.76 8.43 1.79
CA ARG A 169 -13.08 7.96 1.35
C ARG A 169 -13.80 7.07 2.37
N LEU A 170 -13.07 6.45 3.32
CA LEU A 170 -13.57 5.43 4.23
C LEU A 170 -14.86 5.81 4.97
N LYS A 171 -14.92 7.04 5.48
CA LYS A 171 -16.05 7.52 6.29
C LYS A 171 -16.88 8.58 5.57
N SER A 172 -16.65 8.81 4.28
CA SER A 172 -17.39 9.77 3.44
C SER A 172 -18.86 9.36 3.22
N ASP A 173 -19.69 10.28 2.73
CA ASP A 173 -21.09 9.98 2.42
C ASP A 173 -21.24 9.01 1.24
N ASP A 174 -20.25 8.99 0.34
CA ASP A 174 -20.22 8.10 -0.83
C ASP A 174 -18.80 7.55 -1.07
N PRO A 175 -18.37 6.52 -0.31
CA PRO A 175 -17.01 5.97 -0.35
C PRO A 175 -16.57 5.37 -1.70
N GLU A 176 -17.52 5.10 -2.60
CA GLU A 176 -17.26 4.48 -3.92
C GLU A 176 -17.39 5.51 -5.07
N ARG A 177 -17.54 6.79 -4.74
CA ARG A 177 -17.60 7.88 -5.73
C ARG A 177 -16.33 7.92 -6.57
N SER A 178 -16.49 8.10 -7.88
CA SER A 178 -15.37 8.38 -8.78
C SER A 178 -14.78 9.76 -8.48
N PHE A 179 -13.47 9.83 -8.23
CA PHE A 179 -12.75 11.08 -8.05
C PHE A 179 -12.78 11.99 -9.29
N THR A 180 -13.00 11.45 -10.49
CA THR A 180 -13.10 12.24 -11.74
C THR A 180 -14.30 13.20 -11.74
N GLN A 181 -15.29 12.97 -10.87
CA GLN A 181 -16.42 13.88 -10.67
C GLN A 181 -16.04 15.16 -9.90
N TRP A 182 -14.86 15.19 -9.28
CA TRP A 182 -14.30 16.33 -8.55
C TRP A 182 -12.98 16.75 -9.19
N PRO A 183 -13.01 17.60 -10.23
CA PRO A 183 -11.81 17.94 -11.00
C PRO A 183 -10.66 18.47 -10.13
N ALA A 184 -10.96 19.29 -9.12
CA ALA A 184 -9.97 19.84 -8.21
C ALA A 184 -9.32 18.77 -7.29
N VAL A 185 -10.08 17.76 -6.89
CA VAL A 185 -9.57 16.60 -6.13
C VAL A 185 -8.73 15.72 -7.06
N TRP A 186 -9.23 15.47 -8.28
CA TRP A 186 -8.54 14.66 -9.29
C TRP A 186 -7.17 15.24 -9.68
N GLU A 187 -7.09 16.55 -9.91
CA GLU A 187 -5.81 17.23 -10.18
C GLU A 187 -4.80 17.06 -9.05
N ARG A 188 -5.25 17.05 -7.78
CA ARG A 188 -4.37 16.83 -6.62
C ARG A 188 -3.92 15.38 -6.49
N ILE A 189 -4.80 14.43 -6.80
CA ILE A 189 -4.45 13.01 -6.87
C ILE A 189 -3.32 12.82 -7.89
N LEU A 190 -3.50 13.31 -9.12
CA LEU A 190 -2.49 13.20 -10.18
C LEU A 190 -1.17 13.88 -9.78
N ARG A 191 -1.23 15.10 -9.23
CA ARG A 191 -0.05 15.80 -8.70
C ARG A 191 0.72 14.96 -7.68
N ASN A 192 0.01 14.31 -6.76
CA ASN A 192 0.63 13.51 -5.70
C ASN A 192 1.25 12.23 -6.27
N LEU A 193 0.55 11.55 -7.19
CA LEU A 193 1.05 10.37 -7.89
C LEU A 193 2.32 10.67 -8.70
N ASP A 194 2.32 11.77 -9.47
CA ASP A 194 3.48 12.25 -10.23
C ASP A 194 4.67 12.51 -9.30
N PHE A 195 4.41 13.11 -8.14
CA PHE A 195 5.44 13.37 -7.16
C PHE A 195 6.01 12.08 -6.57
N VAL A 196 5.16 11.11 -6.20
CA VAL A 196 5.58 9.78 -5.73
C VAL A 196 6.47 9.09 -6.77
N ALA A 197 6.04 9.08 -8.04
CA ALA A 197 6.81 8.50 -9.13
C ALA A 197 8.16 9.21 -9.33
N SER A 198 8.21 10.54 -9.22
CA SER A 198 9.42 11.34 -9.44
C SER A 198 10.58 11.01 -8.51
N TYR A 199 10.31 10.49 -7.30
CA TYR A 199 11.34 10.06 -6.36
C TYR A 199 11.44 8.52 -6.23
N GLY A 200 10.65 7.77 -6.99
CA GLY A 200 10.62 6.31 -6.97
C GLY A 200 9.91 5.70 -5.76
N GLY A 201 8.96 6.42 -5.15
CA GLY A 201 8.13 5.91 -4.08
C GLY A 201 7.14 4.84 -4.55
N LEU A 202 6.66 4.04 -3.60
CA LEU A 202 5.68 2.97 -3.85
C LEU A 202 4.32 3.35 -3.27
N LEU A 203 3.25 2.87 -3.87
CA LEU A 203 1.91 2.94 -3.31
C LEU A 203 1.53 1.61 -2.66
N GLU A 204 0.97 1.68 -1.48
CA GLU A 204 0.34 0.52 -0.87
C GLU A 204 -0.98 0.20 -1.57
N LEU A 205 -1.21 -1.09 -1.87
CA LEU A 205 -2.53 -1.63 -2.14
C LEU A 205 -3.11 -2.26 -0.87
N ASN A 206 -3.91 -1.49 -0.14
CA ASN A 206 -4.40 -1.85 1.18
C ASN A 206 -5.78 -2.52 1.12
N SER A 207 -5.82 -3.80 1.49
CA SER A 207 -7.05 -4.60 1.53
C SER A 207 -7.95 -4.34 2.76
N ALA A 208 -7.56 -3.45 3.68
CA ALA A 208 -8.37 -3.14 4.86
C ALA A 208 -9.72 -2.51 4.48
N ALA A 209 -9.80 -1.77 3.38
CA ALA A 209 -11.05 -1.22 2.86
C ALA A 209 -12.13 -2.32 2.68
N LEU A 210 -11.74 -3.47 2.12
CA LEU A 210 -12.63 -4.61 1.90
C LEU A 210 -13.19 -5.17 3.21
N ARG A 211 -12.32 -5.29 4.24
CA ARG A 211 -12.75 -5.72 5.59
C ARG A 211 -13.67 -4.69 6.27
N LYS A 212 -13.55 -3.42 5.88
CA LYS A 212 -14.39 -2.31 6.35
C LYS A 212 -15.69 -2.15 5.54
N GLY A 213 -15.99 -3.07 4.62
CA GLY A 213 -17.26 -3.13 3.89
C GLY A 213 -17.27 -2.35 2.56
N MET A 214 -16.11 -1.85 2.14
CA MET A 214 -15.95 -1.17 0.86
C MET A 214 -15.74 -2.17 -0.26
N SER A 215 -15.97 -1.73 -1.49
CA SER A 215 -15.97 -2.62 -2.64
C SER A 215 -14.62 -2.72 -3.36
N GLU A 216 -13.77 -1.73 -3.13
CA GLU A 216 -12.40 -1.62 -3.68
C GLU A 216 -11.36 -1.44 -2.56
N PRO A 217 -10.08 -1.80 -2.77
CA PRO A 217 -8.98 -1.52 -1.84
C PRO A 217 -8.65 -0.01 -1.78
N PHE A 218 -7.70 0.40 -0.93
CA PHE A 218 -7.06 1.71 -1.06
C PHE A 218 -5.72 1.56 -1.82
N PRO A 219 -5.41 2.37 -2.85
CA PRO A 219 -6.32 3.26 -3.58
C PRO A 219 -7.45 2.50 -4.28
N THR A 220 -8.59 3.17 -4.48
CA THR A 220 -9.67 2.67 -5.33
C THR A 220 -9.18 2.49 -6.78
N ILE A 221 -9.74 1.50 -7.45
CA ILE A 221 -9.48 1.22 -8.86
C ILE A 221 -10.68 1.80 -9.63
N SER A 222 -10.44 2.80 -10.48
CA SER A 222 -11.50 3.59 -11.13
C SER A 222 -12.47 2.72 -11.94
N ALA A 223 -13.77 3.08 -11.89
CA ALA A 223 -14.82 2.38 -12.62
C ALA A 223 -14.86 2.70 -14.14
N GLU A 224 -14.30 3.82 -14.55
CA GLU A 224 -14.34 4.31 -15.93
C GLU A 224 -13.34 3.59 -16.86
N GLU A 225 -12.43 2.81 -16.29
CA GLU A 225 -11.42 2.00 -16.98
C GLU A 225 -11.70 0.49 -16.85
N ARG A 226 -12.86 0.12 -16.28
CA ARG A 226 -13.29 -1.28 -16.16
C ARG A 226 -13.44 -1.89 -17.55
N THR A 227 -12.55 -2.82 -17.87
CA THR A 227 -12.71 -3.70 -19.01
C THR A 227 -13.79 -4.75 -18.71
N PRO A 228 -14.44 -5.35 -19.72
CA PRO A 228 -15.31 -6.52 -19.52
C PRO A 228 -14.62 -7.67 -18.77
N THR A 229 -13.29 -7.73 -18.84
CA THR A 229 -12.46 -8.70 -18.14
C THR A 229 -12.31 -8.36 -16.65
N THR A 230 -12.07 -7.10 -16.28
CA THR A 230 -12.09 -6.68 -14.86
C THR A 230 -13.48 -6.76 -14.27
N ASP A 231 -14.54 -6.43 -15.02
CA ASP A 231 -15.93 -6.63 -14.58
C ASP A 231 -16.26 -8.12 -14.42
N PHE A 232 -15.70 -9.01 -15.24
CA PHE A 232 -15.85 -10.45 -15.09
C PHE A 232 -15.07 -11.01 -13.89
N ILE A 233 -13.87 -10.49 -13.62
CA ILE A 233 -13.06 -10.85 -12.45
C ILE A 233 -13.68 -10.28 -11.17
N GLU A 234 -14.16 -9.04 -11.19
CA GLU A 234 -14.83 -8.38 -10.07
C GLU A 234 -16.24 -8.94 -9.87
N GLN A 235 -17.01 -9.26 -10.91
CA GLN A 235 -18.22 -10.07 -10.74
C GLN A 235 -17.88 -11.50 -10.33
N GLY A 236 -16.73 -12.05 -10.71
CA GLY A 236 -16.23 -13.32 -10.21
C GLY A 236 -16.00 -13.24 -8.70
N ILE A 237 -15.22 -12.25 -8.25
CA ILE A 237 -14.90 -11.92 -6.86
C ILE A 237 -16.18 -11.57 -6.07
N ARG A 238 -17.03 -10.67 -6.58
CA ARG A 238 -18.32 -10.29 -5.98
C ARG A 238 -19.33 -11.41 -6.03
N GLN A 239 -19.40 -12.28 -7.04
CA GLN A 239 -20.27 -13.46 -7.01
C GLN A 239 -19.70 -14.55 -6.09
N THR A 240 -18.38 -14.64 -5.98
CA THR A 240 -17.68 -15.44 -4.95
C THR A 240 -17.96 -14.91 -3.54
N PHE A 241 -18.13 -13.60 -3.37
CA PHE A 241 -18.43 -12.96 -2.08
C PHE A 241 -19.94 -12.71 -1.81
N ALA A 242 -20.80 -12.71 -2.83
CA ALA A 242 -22.25 -12.41 -2.73
C ALA A 242 -23.16 -13.62 -2.98
N LYS A 243 -22.66 -14.69 -3.61
CA LYS A 243 -23.27 -16.02 -3.54
C LYS A 243 -22.37 -16.87 -2.65
N GLU A 244 -22.70 -17.00 -1.38
CA GLU A 244 -22.23 -18.19 -0.67
C GLU A 244 -23.08 -19.39 -1.12
N PRO A 245 -22.47 -20.34 -1.85
CA PRO A 245 -22.75 -21.74 -1.58
C PRO A 245 -21.46 -22.58 -1.46
N SER A 246 -21.19 -23.02 -0.23
CA SER A 246 -20.67 -24.33 0.22
C SER A 246 -19.49 -25.06 -0.46
N GLN A 247 -18.77 -24.52 -1.45
CA GLN A 247 -17.70 -25.29 -2.13
C GLN A 247 -16.36 -24.58 -2.36
N VAL A 248 -16.11 -23.40 -1.77
CA VAL A 248 -14.74 -22.85 -1.70
C VAL A 248 -14.23 -23.01 -0.27
N GLU A 249 -13.24 -23.89 -0.07
CA GLU A 249 -12.57 -24.06 1.23
C GLU A 249 -11.58 -22.91 1.43
N TRP A 250 -12.07 -21.83 2.03
CA TRP A 250 -11.26 -20.70 2.50
C TRP A 250 -10.40 -21.04 3.69
N LYS A 251 -10.62 -22.20 4.28
CA LYS A 251 -10.00 -22.68 5.49
C LYS A 251 -9.32 -24.00 5.17
N ASP A 252 -8.09 -24.19 5.64
CA ASP A 252 -7.48 -25.52 5.56
C ASP A 252 -8.28 -26.55 6.37
N ALA A 253 -7.88 -27.82 6.32
CA ALA A 253 -8.56 -28.94 6.98
C ALA A 253 -8.78 -28.78 8.51
N SER A 254 -8.20 -27.75 9.13
CA SER A 254 -8.36 -27.41 10.55
C SER A 254 -9.29 -26.21 10.83
N GLY A 255 -9.76 -25.49 9.79
CA GLY A 255 -10.66 -24.34 9.95
C GLY A 255 -10.01 -22.95 9.84
N THR A 256 -8.83 -22.81 9.22
CA THR A 256 -8.02 -21.57 9.21
C THR A 256 -7.97 -20.81 7.86
N THR A 257 -8.39 -19.53 7.83
CA THR A 257 -8.72 -18.75 6.61
C THR A 257 -7.53 -18.32 5.72
N LEU A 258 -7.46 -18.57 4.40
CA LEU A 258 -6.33 -18.28 3.46
C LEU A 258 -6.63 -17.08 2.51
N GLY A 259 -5.67 -16.15 2.30
CA GLY A 259 -5.79 -15.04 1.32
C GLY A 259 -4.45 -14.34 0.94
N PRO A 260 -4.24 -13.86 -0.32
CA PRO A 260 -2.99 -13.18 -0.76
C PRO A 260 -3.22 -11.76 -1.35
N TYR A 261 -2.19 -10.88 -1.39
CA TYR A 261 -1.75 -10.05 -2.56
C TYR A 261 -0.33 -9.50 -2.35
N ALA A 262 0.43 -9.30 -3.43
CA ALA A 262 1.87 -9.08 -3.46
C ALA A 262 2.25 -7.82 -4.26
N ALA A 263 3.35 -7.16 -3.90
CA ALA A 263 4.15 -6.31 -4.80
C ALA A 263 5.53 -6.97 -5.05
N LEU A 264 6.04 -6.82 -6.27
CA LEU A 264 7.29 -7.40 -6.80
C LEU A 264 8.54 -6.64 -6.31
N PRO A 265 9.75 -7.24 -6.40
CA PRO A 265 10.67 -7.44 -5.27
C PRO A 265 11.91 -6.54 -5.27
N HIS A 266 12.61 -6.49 -4.13
CA HIS A 266 14.08 -6.37 -4.15
C HIS A 266 14.75 -7.68 -3.73
N GLY A 267 15.53 -8.22 -4.67
CA GLY A 267 16.51 -9.28 -4.47
C GLY A 267 17.78 -8.77 -3.78
N SER A 268 18.72 -9.69 -3.56
CA SER A 268 20.08 -9.41 -3.08
C SER A 268 20.75 -8.26 -3.86
N PRO A 269 21.54 -7.37 -3.23
CA PRO A 269 22.29 -6.30 -3.91
C PRO A 269 23.19 -6.80 -5.05
N SER A 270 23.53 -8.09 -5.07
CA SER A 270 24.30 -8.75 -6.13
C SER A 270 23.47 -9.15 -7.36
N LEU A 271 22.15 -8.95 -7.32
CA LEU A 271 21.17 -9.39 -8.33
C LEU A 271 20.09 -8.34 -8.59
N SER A 272 20.31 -7.07 -8.22
CA SER A 272 19.40 -5.99 -8.61
C SER A 272 19.44 -5.84 -10.13
N PRO A 273 18.34 -6.11 -10.86
CA PRO A 273 18.29 -5.77 -12.27
C PRO A 273 18.52 -4.26 -12.40
N SER A 274 19.15 -3.85 -13.49
CA SER A 274 19.16 -2.45 -13.89
C SER A 274 17.72 -1.93 -14.02
N LEU A 275 17.54 -0.61 -13.87
CA LEU A 275 16.22 0.00 -13.76
C LEU A 275 15.32 -0.39 -14.95
N ASP A 276 15.87 -0.34 -16.17
CA ASP A 276 15.28 -0.87 -17.41
C ASP A 276 14.71 -2.30 -17.29
N LYS A 277 15.47 -3.25 -16.74
CA LYS A 277 15.08 -4.66 -16.59
C LYS A 277 14.00 -4.84 -15.51
N ARG A 278 14.02 -4.00 -14.47
CA ARG A 278 12.94 -3.97 -13.46
C ARG A 278 11.65 -3.51 -14.11
N GLU A 279 11.70 -2.41 -14.86
CA GLU A 279 10.53 -1.85 -15.52
C GLU A 279 9.97 -2.79 -16.58
N LEU A 280 10.83 -3.44 -17.39
CA LEU A 280 10.40 -4.51 -18.31
C LEU A 280 9.67 -5.65 -17.60
N ALA A 281 10.17 -6.10 -16.45
CA ALA A 281 9.49 -7.14 -15.67
C ALA A 281 8.15 -6.67 -15.11
N VAL A 282 8.04 -5.39 -14.72
CA VAL A 282 6.77 -4.82 -14.26
C VAL A 282 5.78 -4.68 -15.42
N LEU A 283 6.19 -4.09 -16.54
CA LEU A 283 5.37 -3.96 -17.75
C LEU A 283 4.86 -5.32 -18.24
N ALA A 284 5.72 -6.35 -18.25
CA ALA A 284 5.36 -7.73 -18.57
C ALA A 284 4.33 -8.34 -17.61
N VAL A 285 4.33 -7.93 -16.35
CA VAL A 285 3.34 -8.37 -15.36
C VAL A 285 2.03 -7.60 -15.56
N MET A 286 2.11 -6.30 -15.88
CA MET A 286 0.93 -5.46 -16.16
C MET A 286 0.14 -5.92 -17.40
N THR A 287 0.69 -6.79 -18.26
CA THR A 287 -0.09 -7.42 -19.34
C THR A 287 -1.18 -8.37 -18.83
N GLU A 288 -1.00 -8.92 -17.62
CA GLU A 288 -1.94 -9.86 -16.99
C GLU A 288 -2.70 -9.24 -15.81
N TYR A 289 -2.28 -8.07 -15.33
CA TYR A 289 -2.86 -7.38 -14.19
C TYR A 289 -3.24 -5.95 -14.57
N ASP A 290 -4.53 -5.65 -14.52
CA ASP A 290 -5.06 -4.34 -14.85
C ASP A 290 -4.89 -3.36 -13.68
N ALA A 291 -3.76 -2.66 -13.66
CA ALA A 291 -3.41 -1.68 -12.65
C ALA A 291 -2.95 -0.36 -13.31
N PRO A 292 -3.88 0.51 -13.76
CA PRO A 292 -3.58 1.69 -14.58
C PRO A 292 -2.57 2.66 -13.96
N TYR A 293 -2.63 2.88 -12.64
CA TYR A 293 -1.67 3.72 -11.95
C TYR A 293 -0.26 3.12 -11.90
N VAL A 294 -0.17 1.80 -11.72
CA VAL A 294 1.11 1.08 -11.74
C VAL A 294 1.66 1.13 -13.17
N LEU A 295 0.81 0.90 -14.17
CA LEU A 295 1.20 0.98 -15.57
C LEU A 295 1.67 2.39 -15.96
N TYR A 296 0.95 3.44 -15.57
CA TYR A 296 1.35 4.83 -15.79
C TYR A 296 2.70 5.14 -15.12
N ALA A 297 2.81 4.90 -13.82
CA ALA A 297 4.03 5.20 -13.06
C ALA A 297 5.24 4.44 -13.61
N HIS A 298 5.09 3.14 -13.89
CA HIS A 298 6.16 2.31 -14.42
C HIS A 298 6.46 2.60 -15.90
N SER A 299 5.50 3.13 -16.67
CA SER A 299 5.78 3.66 -18.01
C SER A 299 6.64 4.92 -17.95
N GLU A 300 6.35 5.85 -17.04
CA GLU A 300 7.17 7.06 -16.87
C GLU A 300 8.56 6.73 -16.30
N ILE A 301 8.66 5.76 -15.39
CA ILE A 301 9.95 5.26 -14.89
C ILE A 301 10.72 4.54 -16.02
N ALA A 302 10.05 3.75 -16.85
CA ALA A 302 10.66 3.09 -18.02
C ALA A 302 11.22 4.10 -19.03
N LEU A 303 10.48 5.19 -19.30
CA LEU A 303 10.96 6.30 -20.13
C LEU A 303 12.20 6.94 -19.53
N ALA A 304 12.19 7.22 -18.23
CA ALA A 304 13.35 7.78 -17.52
C ALA A 304 14.54 6.80 -17.50
N ALA A 305 14.28 5.49 -17.54
CA ALA A 305 15.28 4.43 -17.61
C ALA A 305 15.85 4.20 -19.02
N GLY A 306 15.27 4.84 -20.05
CA GLY A 306 15.78 4.82 -21.42
C GLY A 306 14.98 3.99 -22.42
N LEU A 307 13.84 3.39 -22.02
CA LEU A 307 12.94 2.77 -22.98
C LEU A 307 12.22 3.84 -23.82
N SER A 308 11.90 3.53 -25.07
CA SER A 308 11.07 4.38 -25.92
C SER A 308 9.57 4.17 -25.62
N ARG A 309 8.73 5.14 -26.02
CA ARG A 309 7.27 4.99 -25.92
C ARG A 309 6.76 3.80 -26.73
N GLU A 310 7.36 3.53 -27.88
CA GLU A 310 7.06 2.36 -28.71
C GLU A 310 7.43 1.05 -27.99
N GLN A 311 8.59 0.99 -27.34
CA GLN A 311 9.01 -0.19 -26.58
C GLN A 311 8.09 -0.46 -25.40
N ILE A 312 7.67 0.60 -24.70
CA ILE A 312 6.72 0.50 -23.59
C ILE A 312 5.37 0.01 -24.12
N GLN A 313 4.87 0.57 -25.23
CA GLN A 313 3.61 0.12 -25.82
C GLN A 313 3.67 -1.37 -26.21
N GLN A 314 4.77 -1.80 -26.84
CA GLN A 314 4.99 -3.22 -27.16
C GLN A 314 4.98 -4.10 -25.91
N ALA A 315 5.64 -3.65 -24.83
CA ALA A 315 5.67 -4.36 -23.55
C ALA A 315 4.27 -4.47 -22.92
N VAL A 316 3.47 -3.41 -23.01
CA VAL A 316 2.08 -3.41 -22.49
C VAL A 316 1.18 -4.32 -23.34
N ASP A 317 1.41 -4.37 -24.65
CA ASP A 317 0.66 -5.21 -25.58
C ASP A 317 1.04 -6.71 -25.48
N GLY A 318 1.90 -7.10 -24.52
CA GLY A 318 2.34 -8.48 -24.35
C GLY A 318 3.35 -8.95 -25.40
N MET A 319 3.94 -8.02 -26.15
CA MET A 319 4.98 -8.30 -27.14
C MET A 319 6.36 -8.05 -26.52
N VAL A 320 7.37 -8.83 -26.91
CA VAL A 320 8.76 -8.52 -26.54
C VAL A 320 9.15 -7.24 -27.27
N PRO A 321 9.52 -6.15 -26.56
CA PRO A 321 9.87 -4.89 -27.22
C PRO A 321 11.04 -5.02 -28.17
N ASP A 322 10.97 -4.31 -29.30
CA ASP A 322 12.04 -4.28 -30.28
C ASP A 322 13.26 -3.51 -29.75
N GLY A 323 14.47 -3.95 -30.14
CA GLY A 323 15.70 -3.26 -29.78
C GLY A 323 16.23 -3.53 -28.37
N LEU A 324 15.58 -4.42 -27.60
CA LEU A 324 16.11 -4.93 -26.33
C LEU A 324 17.33 -5.83 -26.55
N ASP A 325 18.26 -5.81 -25.59
CA ASP A 325 19.34 -6.78 -25.51
C ASP A 325 18.83 -8.18 -25.09
N GLU A 326 19.70 -9.18 -25.21
CA GLU A 326 19.34 -10.59 -24.91
C GLU A 326 18.88 -10.78 -23.45
N GLN A 327 19.45 -10.04 -22.50
CA GLN A 327 19.08 -10.14 -21.08
C GLN A 327 17.74 -9.46 -20.81
N GLU A 328 17.51 -8.28 -21.37
CA GLU A 328 16.26 -7.52 -21.27
C GLU A 328 15.08 -8.31 -21.84
N ALA A 329 15.24 -8.86 -23.05
CA ALA A 329 14.23 -9.69 -23.70
C ALA A 329 13.92 -10.96 -22.88
N MET A 330 14.95 -11.57 -22.29
CA MET A 330 14.80 -12.75 -21.42
C MET A 330 14.05 -12.41 -20.12
N VAL A 331 14.37 -11.28 -19.48
CA VAL A 331 13.70 -10.81 -18.26
C VAL A 331 12.23 -10.56 -18.52
N TYR A 332 11.91 -9.81 -19.58
CA TYR A 332 10.54 -9.53 -19.99
C TYR A 332 9.77 -10.84 -20.29
N SER A 333 10.35 -11.72 -21.12
CA SER A 333 9.71 -12.99 -21.51
C SER A 333 9.47 -13.92 -20.32
N LEU A 334 10.42 -13.99 -19.39
CA LEU A 334 10.28 -14.77 -18.17
C LEU A 334 9.19 -14.20 -17.27
N ALA A 335 9.16 -12.88 -17.07
CA ALA A 335 8.14 -12.21 -16.27
C ALA A 335 6.74 -12.41 -16.86
N LEU A 336 6.59 -12.23 -18.18
CA LEU A 336 5.34 -12.47 -18.92
C LEU A 336 4.89 -13.93 -18.77
N LYS A 337 5.83 -14.89 -18.89
CA LYS A 337 5.52 -16.31 -18.71
C LYS A 337 5.12 -16.65 -17.27
N LEU A 338 5.76 -16.04 -16.28
CA LEU A 338 5.39 -16.23 -14.87
C LEU A 338 4.05 -15.60 -14.53
N ALA A 339 3.73 -14.45 -15.13
CA ALA A 339 2.45 -13.78 -14.99
C ALA A 339 1.31 -14.64 -15.57
N THR A 340 1.49 -15.17 -16.79
CA THR A 340 0.52 -16.03 -17.47
C THR A 340 0.33 -17.40 -16.81
N LEU A 341 1.39 -17.99 -16.22
CA LEU A 341 1.33 -19.28 -15.51
C LEU A 341 0.52 -19.27 -14.20
N ARG A 342 0.12 -18.11 -13.70
CA ARG A 342 -0.71 -17.98 -12.49
C ARG A 342 -2.22 -18.07 -12.76
N ARG A 343 -2.64 -18.38 -13.98
CA ARG A 343 -4.02 -18.68 -14.36
C ARG A 343 -4.46 -20.10 -13.96
#